data_AF-A0A958VMN5-F1
#
_entry.id   AF-A0A958VMN5-F1
#
_cell.length_a   1.000
_cell.length_b   1.000
_cell.length_c   1.000
_cell.angle_alpha   90.00
_cell.angle_beta   90.00
_cell.angle_gamma   90.00
#
_symmetry.space_group_name_H-M   'P 1'
#
loop_
_entity.id
_entity.type
_entity.pdbx_description
1 polymer ?
#
loop_
_entity_poly.entity_id
_entity_poly.type
_entity_poly.pdbx_seq_one_letter_code
_entity_poly.pdbx_strand_id
1 'polypeptide(L)'
;MAKRIPREVVIAVFVLLTLGLFYFGFSYLKGTNLFTGNRIYYAVYTEINGLSNDDPVLVKGFRIGKVRNTALYNGAGNKILLEIEVSNSDVSIPENSVAQIASTGLLGGKAIFLRLGDSPNLLSEGDTIQTEVEDDIFESLGNSLEPFEKSALNVITNMDSVLARIAILLKDENRRAVDQSLQRINSTLQHIERSAATFDALLQANTDNLQQTMTNLRKTTENTVAITDSLKALELGATLARINASLEKTDAILKGIAEGEGTLGQLATNDSLYKNLDAASRDLDLLLIDLRENPKRYVHFSLFGRKDKTEKKK
;
A
#
# COMPACT_ATOMS: atom_id res chain seq x y z
N MET A 1 103.72 65.23 16.31
CA MET A 1 103.97 63.79 16.07
C MET A 1 102.68 63.02 16.31
N ALA A 2 102.03 62.49 15.28
CA ALA A 2 100.85 61.64 15.46
C ALA A 2 101.33 60.23 15.87
N LYS A 3 100.99 59.81 17.09
CA LYS A 3 101.35 58.50 17.63
C LYS A 3 100.57 57.44 16.85
N ARG A 4 101.24 56.72 15.95
CA ARG A 4 100.63 55.65 15.15
C ARG A 4 100.22 54.53 16.11
N ILE A 5 98.93 54.20 16.12
CA ILE A 5 98.42 53.09 16.93
C ILE A 5 99.05 51.80 16.38
N PRO A 6 99.64 50.95 17.24
CA PRO A 6 100.20 49.67 16.82
C PRO A 6 99.10 48.78 16.22
N ARG A 7 99.42 48.01 15.16
CA ARG A 7 98.44 47.21 14.41
C ARG A 7 97.76 46.17 15.30
N GLU A 8 98.47 45.69 16.31
CA GLU A 8 98.02 44.74 17.32
C GLU A 8 96.84 45.29 18.13
N VAL A 9 96.86 46.59 18.48
CA VAL A 9 95.77 47.24 19.22
C VAL A 9 94.54 47.41 18.33
N VAL A 10 94.74 47.73 17.05
CA VAL A 10 93.63 47.84 16.08
C VAL A 10 92.96 46.47 15.89
N ILE A 11 93.74 45.40 15.78
CA ILE A 11 93.21 44.03 15.68
C ILE A 11 92.47 43.64 16.96
N ALA A 12 93.03 43.93 18.14
CA ALA A 12 92.37 43.62 19.42
C ALA A 12 91.02 44.35 19.58
N VAL A 13 90.95 45.64 19.24
CA VAL A 13 89.70 46.41 19.27
C VAL A 13 88.69 45.87 18.27
N PHE A 14 89.13 45.52 17.05
CA PHE A 14 88.25 44.93 16.04
C PHE A 14 87.65 43.60 16.51
N VAL A 15 88.47 42.71 17.09
CA VAL A 15 88.01 41.42 17.64
C VAL A 15 87.00 41.64 18.77
N LEU A 16 87.25 42.58 19.69
CA LEU A 16 86.31 42.90 20.77
C LEU A 16 84.98 43.47 20.24
N LEU A 17 85.04 44.34 19.23
CA LEU A 17 83.85 44.86 18.55
C LEU A 17 83.07 43.73 17.87
N THR A 18 83.75 42.83 17.16
CA THR A 18 83.12 41.68 16.51
C THR A 18 82.46 40.75 17.52
N LEU A 19 83.13 40.43 18.63
CA LEU A 19 82.56 39.61 19.70
C LEU A 19 81.35 40.27 20.36
N GLY A 20 81.42 41.58 20.62
CA GLY A 20 80.30 42.35 21.14
C GLY A 20 79.11 42.33 20.18
N LEU A 21 79.35 42.61 18.90
CA LEU A 21 78.32 42.61 17.86
C LEU A 21 77.73 41.21 17.64
N PHE A 22 78.55 40.17 17.71
CA PHE A 22 78.09 38.78 17.65
C PHE A 22 77.20 38.43 18.86
N TYR A 23 77.61 38.80 20.08
CA TYR A 23 76.80 38.58 21.28
C TYR A 23 75.44 39.31 21.18
N PHE A 24 75.44 40.58 20.78
CA PHE A 24 74.22 41.35 20.56
C PHE A 24 73.34 40.75 19.45
N GLY A 25 73.93 40.37 18.32
CA GLY A 25 73.23 39.76 17.20
C GLY A 25 72.62 38.41 17.57
N PHE A 26 73.35 37.56 18.28
CA PHE A 26 72.85 36.28 18.77
C PHE A 26 71.69 36.47 19.77
N SER A 27 71.81 37.40 20.71
CA SER A 27 70.75 37.72 21.67
C SER A 27 69.50 38.28 20.97
N TYR A 28 69.66 39.10 19.93
CA TYR A 28 68.56 39.62 19.13
C TYR A 28 67.84 38.51 18.34
N LEU A 29 68.58 37.58 17.73
CA LEU A 29 68.01 36.42 17.01
C LEU A 29 67.25 35.46 17.94
N LYS A 30 67.65 35.36 19.21
CA LYS A 30 66.92 34.61 20.24
C LYS A 30 65.65 35.32 20.72
N GLY A 31 65.38 36.54 20.26
CA GLY A 31 64.20 37.32 20.62
C GLY A 31 64.17 37.76 22.08
N THR A 32 65.33 37.83 22.76
CA THR A 32 65.41 38.37 24.12
C THR A 32 65.53 39.89 24.03
N ASN A 33 64.48 40.61 24.42
CA ASN A 33 64.55 42.07 24.52
C ASN A 33 65.47 42.47 25.68
N LEU A 34 66.62 43.06 25.37
CA LEU A 34 67.62 43.50 26.36
C LEU A 34 67.26 44.82 27.08
N PHE A 35 66.17 45.48 26.68
CA PHE A 35 65.83 46.85 27.11
C PHE A 35 64.37 47.04 27.56
N THR A 36 63.56 45.99 27.67
CA THR A 36 62.17 46.07 28.17
C THR A 36 62.00 45.28 29.47
N GLY A 37 61.28 45.82 30.45
CA GLY A 37 60.91 45.12 31.68
C GLY A 37 59.87 44.05 31.36
N ASN A 38 60.29 42.79 31.29
CA ASN A 38 59.38 41.68 31.04
C ASN A 38 58.72 41.29 32.36
N ARG A 39 57.38 41.21 32.39
CA ARG A 39 56.62 40.79 33.57
C ARG A 39 56.46 39.27 33.55
N ILE A 40 56.75 38.63 34.67
CA ILE A 40 56.63 37.18 34.82
C ILE A 40 55.37 36.87 35.62
N TYR A 41 54.56 35.96 35.10
CA TYR A 41 53.41 35.39 35.79
C TYR A 41 53.57 33.88 35.88
N TYR A 42 52.89 33.26 36.82
CA TYR A 42 52.90 31.82 37.00
C TYR A 42 51.56 31.21 36.59
N ALA A 43 51.58 29.96 36.17
CA ALA A 43 50.37 29.20 35.91
C ALA A 43 50.61 27.74 36.27
N VAL A 44 49.63 27.09 36.91
CA VAL A 44 49.76 25.71 37.39
C VAL A 44 48.78 24.82 36.64
N TYR A 45 49.31 23.80 35.97
CA TYR A 45 48.53 22.84 35.17
C TYR A 45 48.74 21.42 35.69
N THR A 46 47.74 20.56 35.49
CA THR A 46 47.91 19.11 35.71
C THR A 46 48.68 18.47 34.55
N GLU A 47 48.44 18.95 33.34
CA GLU A 47 49.07 18.51 32.10
C GLU A 47 49.24 19.69 31.14
N ILE A 48 50.28 19.65 30.30
CA ILE A 48 50.58 20.73 29.33
C ILE A 48 50.66 20.23 27.88
N ASN A 49 50.41 18.94 27.65
CA ASN A 49 50.22 18.29 26.34
C ASN A 49 51.21 18.73 25.25
N GLY A 50 52.51 18.79 25.59
CA GLY A 50 53.60 19.10 24.65
C GLY A 50 53.99 20.58 24.54
N LEU A 51 53.38 21.47 25.33
CA LEU A 51 53.84 22.85 25.47
C LEU A 51 55.31 22.90 25.91
N SER A 52 56.11 23.70 25.23
CA SER A 52 57.55 23.80 25.38
C SER A 52 57.99 25.23 25.71
N ASN A 53 59.24 25.37 26.13
CA ASN A 53 59.83 26.69 26.33
C ASN A 53 59.85 27.47 24.99
N ASP A 54 59.68 28.79 25.07
CA ASP A 54 59.53 29.75 23.97
C ASP A 54 58.20 29.69 23.18
N ASP A 55 57.28 28.76 23.51
CA ASP A 55 55.93 28.73 22.92
C ASP A 55 55.19 30.06 23.16
N PRO A 56 54.42 30.55 22.19
CA PRO A 56 53.87 31.90 22.25
C PRO A 56 52.72 32.02 23.25
N VAL A 57 52.64 33.18 23.89
CA VAL A 57 51.49 33.59 24.69
C VAL A 57 50.72 34.61 23.87
N LEU A 58 49.45 34.32 23.62
CA LEU A 58 48.60 35.04 22.68
C LEU A 58 47.39 35.64 23.39
N VAL A 59 47.04 36.88 23.06
CA VAL A 59 45.75 37.50 23.42
C VAL A 59 45.02 37.80 22.13
N LYS A 60 43.82 37.25 21.93
CA LYS A 60 43.03 37.44 20.69
C LYS A 60 43.85 37.13 19.41
N GLY A 61 44.75 36.14 19.48
CA GLY A 61 45.65 35.75 18.38
C GLY A 61 46.90 36.63 18.22
N PHE A 62 47.06 37.71 19.00
CA PHE A 62 48.23 38.57 18.97
C PHE A 62 49.27 38.12 20.01
N ARG A 63 50.55 38.01 19.60
CA ARG A 63 51.63 37.58 20.49
C ARG A 63 52.01 38.67 21.48
N ILE A 64 51.84 38.39 22.77
CA ILE A 64 52.15 39.31 23.87
C ILE A 64 53.34 38.85 24.72
N GLY A 65 53.77 37.61 24.54
CA GLY A 65 54.75 36.97 25.39
C GLY A 65 55.15 35.57 24.93
N LYS A 66 55.74 34.82 25.85
CA LYS A 66 56.20 33.44 25.63
C LYS A 66 56.27 32.65 26.94
N VAL A 67 56.28 31.33 26.82
CA VAL A 67 56.59 30.42 27.92
C VAL A 67 58.10 30.52 28.20
N ARG A 68 58.47 31.00 29.39
CA ARG A 68 59.87 31.17 29.77
C ARG A 68 60.49 29.87 30.24
N ASN A 69 59.76 29.15 31.09
CA ASN A 69 60.23 27.92 31.71
C ASN A 69 59.06 27.03 32.11
N THR A 70 59.32 25.72 32.14
CA THR A 70 58.39 24.70 32.63
C THR A 70 59.11 23.87 33.69
N ALA A 71 58.48 23.67 34.84
CA ALA A 71 59.05 22.92 35.95
C ALA A 71 58.01 22.02 36.60
N LEU A 72 58.44 20.85 37.05
CA LEU A 72 57.60 19.99 37.89
C LEU A 72 57.47 20.64 39.27
N TYR A 73 56.22 20.91 39.66
CA TYR A 73 55.85 21.40 40.98
C TYR A 73 55.47 20.21 41.86
N ASN A 74 56.40 19.80 42.72
CA ASN A 74 56.27 18.65 43.63
C ASN A 74 55.30 18.87 44.80
N GLY A 75 54.31 19.75 44.65
CA GLY A 75 53.15 19.80 45.53
C GLY A 75 52.25 18.57 45.33
N ALA A 76 51.35 18.31 46.28
CA ALA A 76 50.40 17.20 46.20
C ALA A 76 49.69 17.17 44.84
N GLY A 77 50.09 16.24 43.96
CA GLY A 77 49.50 16.04 42.63
C GLY A 77 50.43 16.14 41.42
N ASN A 78 51.77 16.25 41.57
CA ASN A 78 52.72 16.27 40.44
C ASN A 78 52.33 17.26 39.33
N LYS A 79 51.99 18.49 39.74
CA LYS A 79 51.54 19.53 38.80
C LYS A 79 52.73 20.14 38.07
N ILE A 80 52.45 20.85 36.99
CA ILE A 80 53.46 21.57 36.21
C ILE A 80 53.29 23.07 36.46
N LEU A 81 54.36 23.71 36.92
CA LEU A 81 54.47 25.16 37.04
C LEU A 81 55.05 25.72 35.75
N LEU A 82 54.32 26.65 35.16
CA LEU A 82 54.75 27.42 34.00
C LEU A 82 55.12 28.84 34.41
N GLU A 83 56.25 29.32 33.92
CA GLU A 83 56.63 30.72 33.93
C GLU A 83 56.21 31.36 32.61
N ILE A 84 55.29 32.31 32.67
CA ILE A 84 54.75 33.06 31.54
C ILE A 84 55.43 34.42 31.52
N GLU A 85 56.21 34.69 30.48
CA GLU A 85 56.85 35.98 30.27
C GLU A 85 56.01 36.83 29.34
N VAL A 86 55.56 37.98 29.82
CA VAL A 86 54.81 38.97 29.04
C VAL A 86 55.73 40.15 28.76
N SER A 87 56.19 40.24 27.52
CA SER A 87 57.13 41.27 27.06
C SER A 87 56.42 42.56 26.63
N ASN A 88 55.09 42.52 26.42
CA ASN A 88 54.32 43.71 26.05
C ASN A 88 53.83 44.46 27.30
N SER A 89 54.31 45.68 27.52
CA SER A 89 53.93 46.54 28.65
C SER A 89 52.50 47.08 28.57
N ASP A 90 51.92 47.14 27.38
CA ASP A 90 50.63 47.79 27.15
C ASP A 90 49.44 46.88 27.51
N VAL A 91 49.71 45.59 27.73
CA VAL A 91 48.70 44.60 28.11
C VAL A 91 48.56 44.55 29.62
N SER A 92 47.39 44.95 30.13
CA SER A 92 47.03 44.74 31.54
C SER A 92 46.29 43.41 31.68
N ILE A 93 46.61 42.62 32.71
CA ILE A 93 46.02 41.30 32.95
C ILE A 93 45.14 41.37 34.20
N PRO A 94 43.80 41.38 34.05
CA PRO A 94 42.87 41.30 35.17
C PRO A 94 43.02 40.00 35.98
N GLU A 95 42.67 40.02 37.26
CA GLU A 95 42.79 38.85 38.16
C GLU A 95 41.95 37.64 37.73
N ASN A 96 40.84 37.88 37.02
CA ASN A 96 39.96 36.85 36.48
C ASN A 96 40.33 36.43 35.05
N SER A 97 41.55 36.74 34.60
CA SER A 97 42.07 36.25 33.32
C SER A 97 42.37 34.76 33.41
N VAL A 98 42.16 34.06 32.29
CA VAL A 98 42.38 32.63 32.17
C VAL A 98 43.46 32.37 31.13
N ALA A 99 44.51 31.67 31.53
CA ALA A 99 45.50 31.11 30.63
C ALA A 99 44.98 29.75 30.14
N GLN A 100 44.69 29.64 28.85
CA GLN A 100 44.21 28.42 28.24
C GLN A 100 45.30 27.80 27.36
N ILE A 101 45.64 26.53 27.57
CA ILE A 101 46.54 25.80 26.65
C ILE A 101 45.71 25.23 25.51
N ALA A 102 46.07 25.59 24.27
CA ALA A 102 45.43 25.05 23.08
C ALA A 102 46.42 24.91 21.91
N SER A 103 46.03 24.12 20.91
CA SER A 103 46.81 23.93 19.67
C SER A 103 46.69 25.16 18.77
N THR A 104 47.81 25.62 18.21
CA THR A 104 47.81 26.76 17.26
C THR A 104 47.30 26.40 15.85
N GLY A 105 47.07 25.10 15.59
CA GLY A 105 46.55 24.57 14.34
C GLY A 105 46.69 23.03 14.32
N LEU A 106 46.35 22.40 13.18
CA LEU A 106 46.39 20.93 13.04
C LEU A 106 47.83 20.39 13.11
N LEU A 107 48.79 21.04 12.47
CA LEU A 107 50.21 20.63 12.50
C LEU A 107 51.07 21.62 13.29
N GLY A 108 50.42 22.55 14.00
CA GLY A 108 51.10 23.59 14.77
C GLY A 108 51.54 23.12 16.15
N GLY A 109 52.41 23.89 16.79
CA GLY A 109 52.75 23.71 18.20
C GLY A 109 51.59 24.11 19.13
N LYS A 110 51.83 24.01 20.44
CA LYS A 110 50.90 24.53 21.46
C LYS A 110 51.18 26.02 21.71
N ALA A 111 50.19 26.71 22.25
CA ALA A 111 50.33 28.08 22.72
C ALA A 111 49.46 28.28 23.96
N ILE A 112 49.78 29.33 24.72
CA ILE A 112 48.90 29.81 25.78
C ILE A 112 48.03 30.93 25.22
N PHE A 113 46.74 30.70 25.14
CA PHE A 113 45.73 31.71 24.85
C PHE A 113 45.29 32.37 26.16
N LEU A 114 45.76 33.59 26.38
CA LEU A 114 45.36 34.39 27.53
C LEU A 114 44.04 35.09 27.21
N ARG A 115 42.96 34.63 27.84
CA ARG A 115 41.65 35.28 27.80
C ARG A 115 41.59 36.29 28.93
N LEU A 116 41.64 37.57 28.57
CA LEU A 116 41.52 38.67 29.53
C LEU A 116 40.10 38.73 30.08
N GLY A 117 39.98 38.81 31.40
CA GLY A 117 38.71 39.07 32.07
C GLY A 117 38.36 40.56 32.12
N ASP A 118 37.46 40.92 33.03
CA ASP A 118 36.89 42.24 33.23
C ASP A 118 37.02 42.78 34.66
N SER A 119 37.77 42.08 35.54
CA SER A 119 37.97 42.55 36.92
C SER A 119 38.67 43.92 36.96
N PRO A 120 38.25 44.83 37.87
CA PRO A 120 38.94 46.09 38.10
C PRO A 120 40.34 45.90 38.75
N ASN A 121 40.61 44.73 39.33
CA ASN A 121 41.91 44.40 39.92
C ASN A 121 42.81 43.73 38.89
N LEU A 122 44.08 44.14 38.87
CA LEU A 122 45.10 43.62 37.98
C LEU A 122 46.05 42.68 38.73
N LEU A 123 46.50 41.62 38.04
CA LEU A 123 47.59 40.78 38.52
C LEU A 123 48.89 41.57 38.52
N SER A 124 49.66 41.37 39.58
CA SER A 124 51.01 41.89 39.73
C SER A 124 52.04 40.89 39.20
N GLU A 125 53.25 41.38 38.94
CA GLU A 125 54.37 40.50 38.59
C GLU A 125 54.61 39.48 39.71
N GLY A 126 54.68 38.21 39.33
CA GLY A 126 54.83 37.08 40.24
C GLY A 126 53.51 36.42 40.67
N ASP A 127 52.36 36.93 40.26
CA ASP A 127 51.07 36.33 40.57
C ASP A 127 50.78 35.08 39.70
N THR A 128 49.84 34.25 40.17
CA THR A 128 49.40 33.04 39.45
C THR A 128 48.10 33.29 38.71
N ILE A 129 48.07 32.99 37.41
CA ILE A 129 46.90 33.09 36.53
C ILE A 129 46.05 31.82 36.64
N GLN A 130 44.72 31.95 36.54
CA GLN A 130 43.83 30.80 36.44
C GLN A 130 44.08 30.02 35.15
N THR A 131 43.93 28.70 35.21
CA THR A 131 44.33 27.79 34.12
C THR A 131 43.17 26.97 33.59
N GLU A 132 43.17 26.75 32.27
CA GLU A 132 42.23 25.88 31.56
C GLU A 132 43.00 25.12 30.48
N VAL A 133 42.62 23.87 30.21
CA VAL A 133 43.17 23.09 29.10
C VAL A 133 42.02 22.81 28.15
N GLU A 134 42.21 23.10 26.86
CA GLU A 134 41.24 22.70 25.84
C GLU A 134 41.41 21.22 25.48
N ASP A 135 40.30 20.50 25.30
CA ASP A 135 40.31 19.12 24.83
C ASP A 135 41.06 19.03 23.49
N ASP A 136 41.98 18.07 23.36
CA ASP A 136 42.77 17.95 22.13
C ASP A 136 41.86 17.55 20.95
N ILE A 137 41.87 18.36 19.89
CA ILE A 137 41.09 18.12 18.67
C ILE A 137 41.42 16.75 18.07
N PHE A 138 42.66 16.28 18.20
CA PHE A 138 43.06 14.96 17.73
C PHE A 138 42.44 13.81 18.52
N GLU A 139 42.32 13.97 19.84
CA GLU A 139 41.65 12.99 20.70
C GLU A 139 40.15 12.95 20.39
N SER A 140 39.53 14.11 20.24
CA SER A 140 38.13 14.23 19.82
C SER A 140 37.88 13.59 18.44
N LEU A 141 38.81 13.76 17.50
CA LEU A 141 38.73 13.12 16.17
C LEU A 141 38.91 11.61 16.26
N GLY A 142 39.86 11.12 17.05
CA GLY A 142 40.06 9.69 17.29
C GLY A 142 38.80 9.03 17.85
N ASN A 143 38.22 9.64 18.90
CA ASN A 143 36.97 9.19 19.51
C ASN A 143 35.78 9.23 18.52
N SER A 144 35.77 10.20 17.60
CA SER A 144 34.74 10.30 16.56
C SER A 144 34.91 9.28 15.43
N LEU A 145 36.11 8.74 15.22
CA LEU A 145 36.41 7.71 14.21
C LEU A 145 36.26 6.28 14.75
N GLU A 146 36.27 6.08 16.06
CA GLU A 146 36.06 4.78 16.70
C GLU A 146 34.76 4.05 16.23
N PRO A 147 33.61 4.73 16.06
CA PRO A 147 32.40 4.10 15.52
C PRO A 147 32.58 3.58 14.09
N PHE A 148 33.44 4.22 13.29
CA PHE A 148 33.72 3.80 11.92
C PHE A 148 34.54 2.52 11.88
N GLU A 149 35.54 2.37 12.75
CA GLU A 149 36.31 1.12 12.91
C GLU A 149 35.38 -0.04 13.29
N LYS A 150 34.54 0.15 14.31
CA LYS A 150 33.55 -0.85 14.75
C LYS A 150 32.57 -1.20 13.63
N SER A 151 32.12 -0.20 12.86
CA SER A 151 31.22 -0.41 11.73
C SER A 151 31.89 -1.20 10.60
N ALA A 152 33.14 -0.90 10.27
CA ALA A 152 33.90 -1.62 9.25
C ALA A 152 34.12 -3.10 9.61
N LEU A 153 34.47 -3.38 10.87
CA LEU A 153 34.61 -4.75 11.38
C LEU A 153 33.27 -5.50 11.33
N ASN A 154 32.17 -4.84 11.72
CA ASN A 154 30.83 -5.42 11.66
C ASN A 154 30.40 -5.75 10.21
N VAL A 155 30.75 -4.92 9.23
CA VAL A 155 30.47 -5.20 7.82
C VAL A 155 31.19 -6.48 7.38
N ILE A 156 32.47 -6.64 7.72
CA ILE A 156 33.25 -7.84 7.37
C ILE A 156 32.62 -9.10 7.99
N THR A 157 32.28 -9.07 9.28
CA THR A 157 31.64 -10.22 9.94
C THR A 157 30.26 -10.53 9.38
N ASN A 158 29.50 -9.51 8.99
CA ASN A 158 28.18 -9.70 8.40
C ASN A 158 28.27 -10.25 6.97
N MET A 159 29.29 -9.86 6.19
CA MET A 159 29.54 -10.40 4.87
C MET A 159 29.79 -11.90 4.90
N ASP A 160 30.62 -12.40 5.84
CA ASP A 160 30.84 -13.84 6.01
C ASP A 160 29.53 -14.59 6.30
N SER A 161 28.64 -14.01 7.10
CA SER A 161 27.34 -14.62 7.41
C SER A 161 26.39 -14.65 6.20
N VAL A 162 26.39 -13.61 5.36
CA VAL A 162 25.58 -13.55 4.13
C VAL A 162 26.12 -14.53 3.10
N LEU A 163 27.44 -14.57 2.92
CA LEU A 163 28.10 -15.50 2.02
C LEU A 163 27.88 -16.96 2.46
N ALA A 164 27.91 -17.24 3.76
CA ALA A 164 27.57 -18.56 4.30
C ALA A 164 26.11 -18.96 4.04
N ARG A 165 25.15 -18.04 4.18
CA ARG A 165 23.72 -18.29 3.88
C ARG A 165 23.47 -18.52 2.40
N ILE A 166 24.13 -17.76 1.52
CA ILE A 166 24.07 -17.97 0.07
C ILE A 166 24.70 -19.31 -0.29
N ALA A 167 25.85 -19.67 0.31
CA ALA A 167 26.48 -20.96 0.11
C ALA A 167 25.57 -22.13 0.52
N ILE A 168 24.78 -21.97 1.60
CA ILE A 168 23.76 -22.95 1.99
C ILE A 168 22.65 -23.06 0.92
N LEU A 169 22.15 -21.95 0.38
CA LEU A 169 21.12 -21.97 -0.68
C LEU A 169 21.63 -22.60 -1.99
N LEU A 170 22.92 -22.50 -2.28
CA LEU A 170 23.55 -23.10 -3.46
C LEU A 170 23.88 -24.59 -3.29
N LYS A 171 23.72 -25.18 -2.10
CA LYS A 171 23.86 -26.63 -1.92
C LYS A 171 22.78 -27.37 -2.70
N ASP A 172 23.15 -28.53 -3.25
CA ASP A 172 22.28 -29.35 -4.10
C ASP A 172 20.95 -29.75 -3.43
N GLU A 173 20.95 -29.86 -2.10
CA GLU A 173 19.76 -30.15 -1.29
C GLU A 173 18.71 -29.03 -1.36
N ASN A 174 19.15 -27.77 -1.42
CA ASN A 174 18.27 -26.60 -1.55
C ASN A 174 17.93 -26.26 -3.00
N ARG A 175 18.81 -26.57 -3.96
CA ARG A 175 18.52 -26.41 -5.40
C ARG A 175 17.26 -27.17 -5.81
N ARG A 176 17.09 -28.41 -5.33
CA ARG A 176 15.87 -29.20 -5.57
C ARG A 176 14.61 -28.52 -5.04
N ALA A 177 14.67 -27.92 -3.85
CA ALA A 177 13.54 -27.22 -3.26
C ALA A 177 13.19 -25.94 -4.04
N VAL A 178 14.20 -25.21 -4.52
CA VAL A 178 14.03 -24.02 -5.37
C VAL A 178 13.41 -24.41 -6.72
N ASP A 179 13.96 -25.43 -7.40
CA ASP A 179 13.44 -25.92 -8.68
C ASP A 179 11.99 -26.40 -8.56
N GLN A 180 11.68 -27.17 -7.51
CA GLN A 180 10.31 -27.61 -7.24
C GLN A 180 9.37 -26.43 -6.97
N SER A 181 9.84 -25.39 -6.28
CA SER A 181 9.06 -24.19 -6.01
C SER A 181 8.75 -23.42 -7.30
N LEU A 182 9.75 -23.26 -8.18
CA LEU A 182 9.57 -22.62 -9.48
C LEU A 182 8.61 -23.41 -10.39
N GLN A 183 8.69 -24.74 -10.40
CA GLN A 183 7.75 -25.59 -11.12
C GLN A 183 6.32 -25.46 -10.57
N ARG A 184 6.15 -25.42 -9.24
CA ARG A 184 4.85 -25.20 -8.59
C ARG A 184 4.28 -23.82 -8.89
N ILE A 185 5.11 -22.78 -8.93
CA ILE A 185 4.70 -21.42 -9.31
C ILE A 185 4.20 -21.44 -10.76
N ASN A 186 4.95 -22.05 -11.69
CA ASN A 186 4.54 -22.14 -13.08
C ASN A 186 3.22 -22.91 -13.25
N SER A 187 3.06 -24.04 -12.56
CA SER A 187 1.81 -24.79 -12.56
C SER A 187 0.63 -23.98 -11.99
N THR A 188 0.87 -23.25 -10.90
CA THR A 188 -0.14 -22.35 -10.31
C THR A 188 -0.56 -21.26 -11.29
N LEU A 189 0.40 -20.64 -11.99
CA LEU A 189 0.10 -19.60 -13.00
C LEU A 189 -0.75 -20.16 -14.14
N GLN A 190 -0.44 -21.36 -14.64
CA GLN A 190 -1.27 -22.03 -15.65
C GLN A 190 -2.67 -22.37 -15.12
N HIS A 191 -2.81 -22.75 -13.86
CA HIS A 191 -4.12 -22.97 -13.25
C HIS A 191 -4.92 -21.66 -13.12
N ILE A 192 -4.26 -20.56 -12.76
CA ILE A 192 -4.91 -19.24 -12.69
C ILE A 192 -5.40 -18.80 -14.08
N GLU A 193 -4.58 -18.97 -15.11
CA GLU A 193 -4.95 -18.63 -16.49
C GLU A 193 -6.19 -19.44 -16.95
N ARG A 194 -6.18 -20.76 -16.74
CA ARG A 194 -7.35 -21.61 -17.06
C ARG A 194 -8.59 -21.26 -16.23
N SER A 195 -8.42 -20.95 -14.95
CA SER A 195 -9.51 -20.54 -14.08
C SER A 195 -10.12 -19.21 -14.54
N ALA A 196 -9.30 -18.24 -14.93
CA ALA A 196 -9.77 -16.97 -15.49
C ALA A 196 -10.57 -17.20 -16.78
N ALA A 197 -10.06 -17.99 -17.72
CA ALA A 197 -10.78 -18.33 -18.95
C ALA A 197 -12.11 -19.06 -18.67
N THR A 198 -12.13 -19.97 -17.69
CA THR A 198 -13.35 -20.69 -17.29
C THR A 198 -14.37 -19.73 -16.65
N PHE A 199 -13.90 -18.80 -15.83
CA PHE A 199 -14.74 -17.79 -15.20
C PHE A 199 -15.37 -16.85 -16.23
N ASP A 200 -14.59 -16.39 -17.22
CA ASP A 200 -15.08 -15.58 -18.33
C ASP A 200 -16.16 -16.32 -19.14
N ALA A 201 -15.93 -17.60 -19.43
CA ALA A 201 -16.91 -18.44 -20.13
C ALA A 201 -18.22 -18.61 -19.33
N LEU A 202 -18.14 -18.76 -18.00
CA LEU A 202 -19.31 -18.84 -17.12
C LEU A 202 -20.08 -17.52 -17.07
N LEU A 203 -19.39 -16.37 -17.02
CA LEU A 203 -20.04 -15.07 -17.06
C LEU A 203 -20.76 -14.83 -18.39
N GLN A 204 -20.16 -15.23 -19.51
CA GLN A 204 -20.78 -15.13 -20.82
C GLN A 204 -22.02 -16.02 -20.91
N ALA A 205 -21.90 -17.31 -20.55
CA ALA A 205 -23.03 -18.24 -20.56
C ALA A 205 -24.19 -17.79 -19.66
N ASN A 206 -23.89 -17.22 -18.48
CA ASN A 206 -24.92 -16.65 -17.60
C ASN A 206 -25.57 -15.40 -18.19
N THR A 207 -24.79 -14.54 -18.85
CA THR A 207 -25.34 -13.36 -19.54
C THR A 207 -26.31 -13.78 -20.64
N ASP A 208 -25.94 -14.78 -21.45
CA ASP A 208 -26.79 -15.34 -22.50
C ASP A 208 -28.07 -15.97 -21.93
N ASN A 209 -27.94 -16.75 -20.85
CA ASN A 209 -29.09 -17.35 -20.16
C ASN A 209 -30.03 -16.30 -19.57
N LEU A 210 -29.50 -15.22 -18.99
CA LEU A 210 -30.31 -14.11 -18.47
C LEU A 210 -31.02 -13.37 -19.61
N GLN A 211 -30.35 -13.13 -20.74
CA GLN A 211 -30.98 -12.53 -21.93
C GLN A 211 -32.09 -13.41 -22.49
N GLN A 212 -31.87 -14.72 -22.57
CA GLN A 212 -32.89 -15.67 -23.03
C GLN A 212 -34.08 -15.71 -22.05
N THR A 213 -33.81 -15.73 -20.75
CA THR A 213 -34.84 -15.68 -19.70
C THR A 213 -35.66 -14.40 -19.80
N MET A 214 -35.01 -13.25 -19.95
CA MET A 214 -35.69 -11.96 -20.10
C MET A 214 -36.54 -11.91 -21.37
N THR A 215 -36.05 -12.51 -22.46
CA THR A 215 -36.81 -12.65 -23.72
C THR A 215 -38.04 -13.53 -23.54
N ASN A 216 -37.90 -14.67 -22.87
CA ASN A 216 -39.01 -15.57 -22.57
C ASN A 216 -40.04 -14.93 -21.63
N LEU A 217 -39.57 -14.18 -20.62
CA LEU A 217 -40.45 -13.41 -19.73
C LEU A 217 -41.21 -12.34 -20.52
N ARG A 218 -40.54 -11.59 -21.41
CA ARG A 218 -41.21 -10.61 -22.27
C ARG A 218 -42.30 -11.26 -23.13
N LYS A 219 -42.00 -12.37 -23.80
CA LYS A 219 -43.00 -13.13 -24.60
C LYS A 219 -44.16 -13.64 -23.75
N THR A 220 -43.86 -14.13 -22.55
CA THR A 220 -44.90 -14.62 -21.62
C THR A 220 -45.81 -13.47 -21.22
N THR A 221 -45.24 -12.32 -20.82
CA THR A 221 -45.99 -11.11 -20.49
C THR A 221 -46.83 -10.62 -21.68
N GLU A 222 -46.27 -10.59 -22.90
CA GLU A 222 -47.00 -10.26 -24.13
C GLU A 222 -48.20 -11.21 -24.36
N ASN A 223 -47.99 -12.52 -24.21
CA ASN A 223 -49.07 -13.50 -24.33
C ASN A 223 -50.13 -13.35 -23.22
N THR A 224 -49.71 -13.08 -21.98
CA THR A 224 -50.64 -12.84 -20.86
C THR A 224 -51.48 -11.59 -21.12
N VAL A 225 -50.89 -10.52 -21.65
CA VAL A 225 -51.62 -9.33 -22.08
C VAL A 225 -52.62 -9.68 -23.18
N ALA A 226 -52.20 -10.41 -24.22
CA ALA A 226 -53.08 -10.81 -25.32
C ALA A 226 -54.26 -11.69 -24.86
N ILE A 227 -54.04 -12.64 -23.95
CA ILE A 227 -55.10 -13.44 -23.33
C ILE A 227 -56.04 -12.55 -22.51
N THR A 228 -55.47 -11.64 -21.70
CA THR A 228 -56.25 -10.72 -20.87
C THR A 228 -57.13 -9.82 -21.73
N ASP A 229 -56.61 -9.31 -22.84
CA ASP A 229 -57.38 -8.47 -23.78
C ASP A 229 -58.45 -9.30 -24.52
N SER A 230 -58.14 -10.53 -24.92
CA SER A 230 -59.12 -11.45 -25.51
C SER A 230 -60.25 -11.78 -24.53
N LEU A 231 -59.93 -11.98 -23.25
CA LEU A 231 -60.92 -12.20 -22.18
C LEU A 231 -61.76 -10.96 -21.89
N LYS A 232 -61.19 -9.76 -21.97
CA LYS A 232 -61.96 -8.50 -21.88
C LYS A 232 -62.90 -8.32 -23.08
N ALA A 233 -62.46 -8.73 -24.27
CA ALA A 233 -63.25 -8.64 -25.50
C ALA A 233 -64.39 -9.67 -25.53
N LEU A 234 -64.22 -10.81 -24.85
CA LEU A 234 -65.32 -11.74 -24.59
C LEU A 234 -66.31 -11.07 -23.63
N GLU A 235 -67.50 -10.75 -24.13
CA GLU A 235 -68.64 -10.36 -23.30
C GLU A 235 -69.16 -11.58 -22.52
N LEU A 236 -68.36 -12.14 -21.61
CA LEU A 236 -68.66 -13.37 -20.89
C LEU A 236 -70.03 -13.31 -20.19
N GLY A 237 -70.42 -12.14 -19.69
CA GLY A 237 -71.76 -11.91 -19.17
C GLY A 237 -72.86 -12.13 -20.20
N ALA A 238 -72.69 -11.60 -21.42
CA ALA A 238 -73.65 -11.79 -22.52
C ALA A 238 -73.65 -13.25 -23.03
N THR A 239 -72.49 -13.90 -23.13
CA THR A 239 -72.39 -15.31 -23.52
C THR A 239 -73.05 -16.22 -22.49
N LEU A 240 -72.77 -16.04 -21.21
CA LEU A 240 -73.40 -16.80 -20.13
C LEU A 240 -74.92 -16.56 -20.08
N ALA A 241 -75.36 -15.31 -20.30
CA ALA A 241 -76.79 -15.01 -20.40
C ALA A 241 -77.45 -15.75 -21.58
N ARG A 242 -76.79 -15.82 -22.75
CA ARG A 242 -77.29 -16.59 -23.90
C ARG A 242 -77.32 -18.10 -23.64
N ILE A 243 -76.30 -18.65 -22.97
CA ILE A 243 -76.26 -20.07 -22.58
C ILE A 243 -77.40 -20.38 -21.62
N ASN A 244 -77.59 -19.58 -20.57
CA ASN A 244 -78.68 -19.76 -19.62
C ASN A 244 -80.04 -19.70 -20.32
N ALA A 245 -80.26 -18.71 -21.18
CA ALA A 245 -81.49 -18.60 -21.96
C ALA A 245 -81.69 -19.79 -22.91
N SER A 246 -80.61 -20.38 -23.45
CA SER A 246 -80.71 -21.60 -24.26
C SER A 246 -81.06 -22.82 -23.41
N LEU A 247 -80.45 -22.96 -22.24
CA LEU A 247 -80.73 -24.06 -21.31
C LEU A 247 -82.16 -23.99 -20.80
N GLU A 248 -82.67 -22.80 -20.46
CA GLU A 248 -84.08 -22.60 -20.09
C GLU A 248 -85.03 -23.02 -21.21
N LYS A 249 -84.72 -22.70 -22.47
CA LYS A 249 -85.52 -23.15 -23.62
C LYS A 249 -85.46 -24.67 -23.79
N THR A 250 -84.30 -25.28 -23.61
CA THR A 250 -84.14 -26.73 -23.69
C THR A 250 -84.91 -27.43 -22.57
N ASP A 251 -84.84 -26.92 -21.34
CA ASP A 251 -85.58 -27.42 -20.20
C ASP A 251 -87.11 -27.36 -20.45
N ALA A 252 -87.60 -26.24 -20.98
CA ALA A 252 -88.99 -26.08 -21.36
C ALA A 252 -89.45 -27.12 -22.41
N ILE A 253 -88.61 -27.42 -23.42
CA ILE A 253 -88.90 -28.46 -24.42
C ILE A 253 -88.97 -29.84 -23.76
N LEU A 254 -88.00 -30.18 -22.91
CA LEU A 254 -87.94 -31.48 -22.23
C LEU A 254 -89.13 -31.66 -21.28
N LYS A 255 -89.51 -30.61 -20.57
CA LYS A 255 -90.71 -30.59 -19.73
C LYS A 255 -91.97 -30.82 -20.56
N GLY A 256 -92.12 -30.12 -21.69
CA GLY A 256 -93.23 -30.34 -22.61
C GLY A 256 -93.30 -31.80 -23.10
N ILE A 257 -92.17 -32.43 -23.42
CA ILE A 257 -92.14 -33.86 -23.79
C ILE A 257 -92.61 -34.74 -22.63
N ALA A 258 -92.10 -34.50 -21.41
CA ALA A 258 -92.48 -35.28 -20.22
C ALA A 258 -93.96 -35.13 -19.86
N GLU A 259 -94.53 -33.95 -20.10
CA GLU A 259 -95.96 -33.65 -19.88
C GLU A 259 -96.86 -34.15 -21.03
N GLY A 260 -96.29 -34.74 -22.09
CA GLY A 260 -97.03 -35.25 -23.24
C GLY A 260 -97.45 -34.17 -24.26
N GLU A 261 -96.87 -32.98 -24.17
CA GLU A 261 -97.12 -31.88 -25.09
C GLU A 261 -96.38 -32.05 -26.42
N GLY A 262 -97.02 -31.63 -27.51
CA GLY A 262 -96.48 -31.76 -28.86
C GLY A 262 -96.42 -33.21 -29.36
N THR A 263 -95.98 -33.39 -30.61
CA THR A 263 -95.95 -34.71 -31.26
C THR A 263 -94.98 -35.67 -30.59
N LEU A 264 -93.81 -35.19 -30.14
CA LEU A 264 -92.81 -36.01 -29.44
C LEU A 264 -93.26 -36.38 -28.02
N GLY A 265 -93.88 -35.46 -27.28
CA GLY A 265 -94.45 -35.77 -25.97
C GLY A 265 -95.57 -36.80 -26.07
N GLN A 266 -96.51 -36.59 -27.00
CA GLN A 266 -97.58 -37.56 -27.25
C GLN A 266 -97.05 -38.94 -27.65
N LEU A 267 -96.00 -39.01 -28.48
CA LEU A 267 -95.38 -40.29 -28.82
C LEU A 267 -94.78 -40.98 -27.59
N ALA A 268 -94.15 -40.22 -26.70
CA ALA A 268 -93.46 -40.76 -25.53
C ALA A 268 -94.42 -41.21 -24.40
N THR A 269 -95.59 -40.58 -24.25
CA THR A 269 -96.46 -40.78 -23.06
C THR A 269 -97.83 -41.38 -23.38
N ASN A 270 -98.24 -41.48 -24.64
CA ASN A 270 -99.60 -41.87 -24.99
C ASN A 270 -99.78 -43.38 -25.16
N ASP A 271 -100.23 -44.06 -24.10
CA ASP A 271 -100.62 -45.48 -24.12
C ASP A 271 -101.65 -45.83 -25.19
N SER A 272 -102.57 -44.91 -25.52
CA SER A 272 -103.62 -45.18 -26.50
C SER A 272 -103.06 -45.31 -27.91
N LEU A 273 -101.97 -44.60 -28.24
CA LEU A 273 -101.28 -44.78 -29.53
C LEU A 273 -100.72 -46.20 -29.64
N TYR A 274 -100.03 -46.68 -28.60
CA TYR A 274 -99.51 -48.05 -28.56
C TYR A 274 -100.62 -49.10 -28.62
N LYS A 275 -101.72 -48.89 -27.87
CA LYS A 275 -102.88 -49.79 -27.89
C LYS A 275 -103.56 -49.81 -29.26
N ASN A 276 -103.70 -48.66 -29.92
CA ASN A 276 -104.26 -48.57 -31.26
C ASN A 276 -103.33 -49.20 -32.29
N LEU A 277 -102.01 -49.09 -32.13
CA LEU A 277 -101.02 -49.75 -32.99
C LEU A 277 -101.03 -51.29 -32.79
N ASP A 278 -101.17 -51.76 -31.54
CA ASP A 278 -101.33 -53.19 -31.22
C ASP A 278 -102.64 -53.74 -31.79
N ALA A 279 -103.75 -53.02 -31.61
CA ALA A 279 -105.05 -53.37 -32.17
C ALA A 279 -104.99 -53.40 -33.69
N ALA A 280 -104.43 -52.36 -34.34
CA ALA A 280 -104.23 -52.35 -35.78
C ALA A 280 -103.35 -53.52 -36.24
N SER A 281 -102.30 -53.86 -35.50
CA SER A 281 -101.44 -55.02 -35.80
C SER A 281 -102.19 -56.34 -35.66
N ARG A 282 -103.06 -56.48 -34.65
CA ARG A 282 -103.91 -57.66 -34.43
C ARG A 282 -104.99 -57.80 -35.51
N ASP A 283 -105.63 -56.70 -35.91
CA ASP A 283 -106.60 -56.70 -37.00
C ASP A 283 -105.94 -57.07 -38.34
N LEU A 284 -104.70 -56.60 -38.56
CA LEU A 284 -103.90 -56.94 -39.73
C LEU A 284 -103.51 -58.43 -39.72
N ASP A 285 -103.16 -59.00 -38.56
CA ASP A 285 -102.90 -60.43 -38.39
C ASP A 285 -104.16 -61.27 -38.70
N LEU A 286 -105.32 -60.89 -38.16
CA LEU A 286 -106.61 -61.55 -38.46
C LEU A 286 -106.96 -61.48 -39.95
N LEU A 287 -106.73 -60.33 -40.59
CA LEU A 287 -106.92 -60.17 -42.03
C LEU A 287 -105.99 -61.10 -42.83
N LEU A 288 -104.73 -61.23 -42.42
CA LEU A 288 -103.77 -62.14 -43.06
C LEU A 288 -104.16 -63.61 -42.87
N ILE A 289 -104.70 -63.98 -41.71
CA ILE A 289 -105.23 -65.33 -41.45
C ILE A 289 -106.45 -65.61 -42.33
N ASP A 290 -107.44 -64.71 -42.38
CA ASP A 290 -108.65 -64.93 -43.19
C ASP A 290 -108.34 -64.92 -44.71
N LEU A 291 -107.37 -64.11 -45.14
CA LEU A 291 -106.84 -64.16 -46.51
C LEU A 291 -106.25 -65.54 -46.83
N ARG A 292 -105.56 -66.17 -45.88
CA ARG A 292 -104.97 -67.51 -46.05
C ARG A 292 -106.03 -68.61 -46.09
N GLU A 293 -107.05 -68.54 -45.22
CA GLU A 293 -108.10 -69.58 -45.13
C GLU A 293 -109.18 -69.44 -46.21
N ASN A 294 -109.55 -68.21 -46.57
CA ASN A 294 -110.59 -67.91 -47.54
C ASN A 294 -110.07 -67.08 -48.74
N PRO A 295 -109.02 -67.52 -49.46
CA PRO A 295 -108.38 -66.70 -50.50
C PRO A 295 -109.33 -66.30 -51.63
N LYS A 296 -110.37 -67.11 -51.90
CA LYS A 296 -111.38 -66.83 -52.93
C LYS A 296 -112.27 -65.60 -52.62
N ARG A 297 -112.35 -65.15 -51.36
CA ARG A 297 -113.12 -63.93 -50.98
C ARG A 297 -112.39 -62.63 -51.30
N TYR A 298 -111.06 -62.66 -51.29
CA TYR A 298 -110.23 -61.45 -51.39
C TYR A 298 -109.43 -61.39 -52.69
N VAL A 299 -109.20 -62.53 -53.34
CA VAL A 299 -108.48 -62.62 -54.60
C VAL A 299 -109.39 -63.26 -55.65
N HIS A 300 -110.05 -62.43 -56.45
CA HIS A 300 -110.78 -62.87 -57.63
C HIS A 300 -109.84 -62.88 -58.85
N PHE A 301 -109.47 -64.08 -59.30
CA PHE A 301 -108.81 -64.23 -60.61
C PHE A 301 -109.89 -64.17 -61.70
N SER A 302 -110.07 -62.99 -62.30
CA SER A 302 -110.87 -62.85 -63.51
C SER A 302 -110.01 -63.24 -64.72
N LEU A 303 -110.13 -64.49 -65.15
CA LEU A 303 -109.68 -64.94 -66.47
C LEU A 303 -110.80 -64.59 -67.45
N PHE A 304 -110.46 -63.86 -68.52
CA PHE A 304 -111.30 -63.33 -69.63
C PHE A 304 -111.78 -61.86 -69.51
N GLY A 305 -110.89 -60.97 -69.98
CA GLY A 305 -111.12 -60.06 -71.12
C GLY A 305 -112.20 -58.97 -71.04
N ARG A 306 -111.77 -57.70 -70.99
CA ARG A 306 -112.04 -56.70 -72.05
C ARG A 306 -111.17 -55.45 -71.91
N LYS A 307 -110.80 -54.92 -73.07
CA LYS A 307 -109.94 -53.78 -73.42
C LYS A 307 -110.45 -52.40 -72.99
N ASP A 308 -109.48 -51.47 -73.04
CA ASP A 308 -109.58 -50.02 -73.29
C ASP A 308 -110.09 -49.18 -72.10
N LYS A 309 -109.41 -48.10 -71.68
CA LYS A 309 -108.81 -47.04 -72.50
C LYS A 309 -107.73 -46.28 -71.72
N THR A 310 -106.61 -46.04 -72.39
CA THR A 310 -105.71 -44.90 -72.21
C THR A 310 -106.47 -43.57 -72.16
N GLU A 311 -106.08 -42.67 -71.26
CA GLU A 311 -105.90 -41.26 -71.63
C GLU A 311 -104.83 -40.58 -70.78
N LYS A 312 -104.21 -39.58 -71.40
CA LYS A 312 -102.86 -39.05 -71.15
C LYS A 312 -102.80 -37.99 -70.04
N LYS A 313 -101.60 -37.92 -69.46
CA LYS A 313 -100.92 -36.77 -68.84
C LYS A 313 -101.48 -35.37 -69.19
N LYS A 314 -101.54 -34.51 -68.18
CA LYS A 314 -100.66 -33.34 -68.05
C LYS A 314 -100.36 -33.08 -66.58
#